data_AF-A0A2J8VDB9-F1
#
_entry.id   AF-A0A2J8VDB9-F1
#
_cell.length_a   1.000
_cell.length_b   1.000
_cell.length_c   1.000
_cell.angle_alpha   90.00
_cell.angle_beta   90.00
_cell.angle_gamma   90.00
#
_symmetry.space_group_name_H-M   'P 1'
#
loop_
_entity.id
_entity.type
_entity.pdbx_description
1 polymer ?
#
loop_
_entity_poly.entity_id
_entity_poly.type
_entity_poly.pdbx_seq_one_letter_code
_entity_poly.pdbx_strand_id
1 'polypeptide(L)'
;MAAVPELLQQQEEDRSKLRSVSVDLNVDPSLQIDIPDALSERDKVKFTVHTKIPPAPTKPDFDGPREKMQKLGEGEGSMTKEEFAKMKQELEAEYLAVFKKTVSSHEVFLQRLSSHPVLSKDRNFHVFLEYDQDLSVRRKNTKEMFGGFFKSVVKSADEVLFTGVKEVDDFFEQEKNFLINYYNRIKDSCVKADKMTRSHKNVADDYIHTAACLHSLALEEPTVIKKYLLKVAELFEKLRKVEGRVSSDEDLKLTELLRYYMLNIEAAK
;
A
#
# COMPACT_ATOMS: atom_id res chain seq x y z
N MET A 1 -3.11 31.40 15.40
CA MET A 1 -3.84 31.29 14.12
C MET A 1 -2.83 31.47 12.99
N ALA A 2 -2.13 30.40 12.63
CA ALA A 2 -1.19 30.41 11.51
C ALA A 2 -1.91 29.86 10.27
N ALA A 3 -1.83 30.61 9.19
CA ALA A 3 -2.56 30.40 7.95
C ALA A 3 -2.14 29.08 7.26
N VAL A 4 -3.15 28.37 6.76
CA VAL A 4 -3.01 27.33 5.74
C VAL A 4 -2.32 27.94 4.51
N PRO A 5 -1.39 27.24 3.83
CA PRO A 5 -0.73 27.79 2.65
C PRO A 5 -1.75 28.22 1.58
N GLU A 6 -1.72 29.50 1.24
CA GLU A 6 -2.63 30.22 0.33
C GLU A 6 -2.69 29.63 -1.10
N LEU A 7 -1.70 28.79 -1.45
CA LEU A 7 -1.61 28.04 -2.72
C LEU A 7 -2.59 26.85 -2.82
N LEU A 8 -3.12 26.33 -1.70
CA LEU A 8 -4.08 25.22 -1.70
C LEU A 8 -5.54 25.72 -1.70
N GLN A 9 -5.83 26.87 -1.08
CA GLN A 9 -7.19 27.45 -1.08
C GLN A 9 -7.61 28.02 -2.43
N GLN A 10 -6.68 28.63 -3.19
CA GLN A 10 -6.99 29.14 -4.53
C GLN A 10 -7.22 28.02 -5.56
N GLN A 11 -6.69 26.82 -5.35
CA GLN A 11 -7.00 25.65 -6.19
C GLN A 11 -8.30 24.93 -5.79
N GLU A 12 -8.74 25.02 -4.53
CA GLU A 12 -9.99 24.44 -4.06
C GLU A 12 -11.23 25.28 -4.42
N GLU A 13 -11.15 26.61 -4.37
CA GLU A 13 -12.31 27.47 -4.69
C GLU A 13 -12.69 27.46 -6.18
N ASP A 14 -11.71 27.36 -7.09
CA ASP A 14 -11.97 27.37 -8.53
C ASP A 14 -12.40 25.99 -9.08
N ARG A 15 -12.14 24.89 -8.36
CA ARG A 15 -12.70 23.55 -8.68
C ARG A 15 -14.18 23.42 -8.38
N SER A 16 -14.73 24.26 -7.51
CA SER A 16 -16.11 24.12 -7.02
C SER A 16 -17.21 24.40 -8.07
N LYS A 17 -16.86 24.90 -9.26
CA LYS A 17 -17.80 25.21 -10.35
C LYS A 17 -17.79 24.26 -11.54
N LEU A 18 -16.98 23.20 -11.53
CA LEU A 18 -17.00 22.18 -12.58
C LEU A 18 -18.04 21.12 -12.23
N ARG A 19 -19.09 21.01 -13.06
CA ARG A 19 -20.15 20.02 -12.92
C ARG A 19 -19.54 18.61 -12.97
N SER A 20 -19.46 17.93 -11.83
CA SER A 20 -19.04 16.52 -11.80
C SER A 20 -19.99 15.68 -12.65
N VAL A 21 -19.47 14.93 -13.62
CA VAL A 21 -20.26 13.98 -14.40
C VAL A 21 -20.23 12.63 -13.69
N SER A 22 -21.41 12.13 -13.33
CA SER A 22 -21.54 10.81 -12.72
C SER A 22 -21.36 9.73 -13.79
N VAL A 23 -20.30 8.94 -13.68
CA VAL A 23 -20.09 7.75 -14.52
C VAL A 23 -20.82 6.57 -13.90
N ASP A 24 -21.71 5.93 -14.67
CA ASP A 24 -22.41 4.72 -14.25
C ASP A 24 -21.50 3.50 -14.45
N LEU A 25 -20.97 2.95 -13.36
CA LEU A 25 -20.10 1.77 -13.36
C LEU A 25 -20.85 0.45 -13.62
N ASN A 26 -22.17 0.49 -13.85
CA ASN A 26 -22.98 -0.72 -14.03
C ASN A 26 -22.97 -1.28 -15.46
N VAL A 27 -22.25 -0.65 -16.40
CA VAL A 27 -22.08 -1.18 -17.76
C VAL A 27 -20.60 -1.48 -17.97
N ASP A 28 -20.15 -2.59 -17.39
CA ASP A 28 -18.78 -3.07 -17.53
C ASP A 28 -18.74 -4.21 -18.57
N PRO A 29 -18.32 -3.94 -19.82
CA PRO A 29 -18.07 -4.99 -20.80
C PRO A 29 -16.76 -5.76 -20.55
N SER A 30 -15.93 -5.34 -19.58
CA SER A 30 -14.61 -5.95 -19.32
C SER A 30 -14.67 -7.20 -18.43
N LEU A 31 -15.77 -7.41 -17.70
CA LEU A 31 -16.16 -8.74 -17.24
C LEU A 31 -16.73 -9.51 -18.44
N GLN A 32 -15.84 -10.00 -19.30
CA GLN A 32 -16.21 -11.12 -20.16
C GLN A 32 -16.49 -12.32 -19.26
N ILE A 33 -17.77 -12.53 -18.97
CA ILE A 33 -18.29 -13.76 -18.38
C ILE A 33 -18.20 -14.81 -19.48
N ASP A 34 -17.06 -15.49 -19.56
CA ASP A 34 -16.98 -16.73 -20.32
C ASP A 34 -17.45 -17.86 -19.39
N ILE A 35 -18.41 -18.64 -19.88
CA ILE A 35 -18.92 -19.84 -19.22
C ILE A 35 -18.32 -20.99 -20.04
N PRO A 36 -17.07 -21.39 -19.75
CA PRO A 36 -16.42 -22.45 -20.52
C PRO A 36 -17.13 -23.79 -20.32
N ASP A 37 -17.86 -23.93 -19.21
CA ASP A 37 -18.73 -25.07 -18.95
C ASP A 37 -19.89 -24.71 -18.01
N ALA A 38 -21.02 -25.39 -18.17
CA ALA A 38 -22.23 -25.24 -17.37
C ALA A 38 -22.73 -26.62 -16.93
N LEU A 39 -22.55 -26.95 -15.66
CA LEU A 39 -23.06 -28.20 -15.09
C LEU A 39 -24.47 -27.98 -14.51
N SER A 40 -25.41 -28.80 -14.99
CA SER A 40 -26.80 -28.84 -14.51
C SER A 40 -26.92 -29.86 -13.38
N GLU A 41 -27.06 -29.39 -12.15
CA GLU A 41 -27.35 -30.22 -10.98
C GLU A 41 -28.84 -30.12 -10.63
N ARG A 42 -29.64 -31.08 -11.11
CA ARG A 42 -31.10 -31.26 -10.85
C ARG A 42 -31.95 -29.97 -11.00
N ASP A 43 -31.85 -29.00 -10.10
CA ASP A 43 -32.58 -27.72 -10.10
C ASP A 43 -31.69 -26.45 -10.12
N LYS A 44 -30.35 -26.55 -10.26
CA LYS A 44 -29.44 -25.38 -10.28
C LYS A 44 -28.31 -25.53 -11.30
N VAL A 45 -27.92 -24.40 -11.90
CA VAL A 45 -26.78 -24.29 -12.82
C VAL A 45 -25.63 -23.56 -12.14
N LYS A 46 -24.42 -24.10 -12.23
CA LYS A 46 -23.19 -23.50 -11.68
C LYS A 46 -22.36 -22.87 -12.80
N PHE A 47 -21.92 -21.64 -12.57
CA PHE A 47 -21.06 -20.89 -13.49
C PHE A 47 -19.70 -20.62 -12.83
N THR A 48 -18.62 -20.83 -13.58
CA THR A 48 -17.25 -20.42 -13.18
C THR A 48 -16.95 -19.07 -13.82
N VAL A 49 -16.69 -18.06 -12.99
CA VAL A 49 -16.43 -16.69 -13.45
C VAL A 49 -14.95 -16.37 -13.24
N HIS A 50 -14.22 -16.12 -14.33
CA HIS A 50 -12.83 -15.67 -14.26
C HIS A 50 -12.78 -14.13 -14.21
N THR A 51 -12.27 -13.55 -13.12
CA THR A 51 -12.00 -12.10 -13.06
C THR A 51 -10.50 -11.84 -13.11
N LYS A 52 -10.01 -11.25 -14.21
CA LYS A 52 -8.60 -10.85 -14.39
C LYS A 52 -8.32 -9.43 -13.89
N ILE A 53 -8.94 -8.98 -12.81
CA ILE A 53 -8.73 -7.61 -12.31
C ILE A 53 -7.59 -7.64 -11.28
N PRO A 54 -6.50 -6.88 -11.47
CA PRO A 54 -5.48 -6.72 -10.43
C PRO A 54 -6.13 -6.22 -9.13
N PRO A 55 -5.62 -6.58 -7.94
CA PRO A 55 -6.19 -6.09 -6.70
C PRO A 55 -6.10 -4.56 -6.67
N ALA A 56 -7.21 -3.92 -6.28
CA ALA A 56 -7.24 -2.47 -6.14
C ALA A 56 -6.16 -2.02 -5.14
N PRO A 57 -5.44 -0.91 -5.41
CA PRO A 57 -4.53 -0.33 -4.45
C PRO A 57 -5.24 -0.08 -3.13
N THR A 58 -4.55 -0.30 -2.01
CA THR A 58 -5.09 0.03 -0.70
C THR A 58 -5.28 1.53 -0.59
N LYS A 59 -6.36 1.95 0.08
CA LYS A 59 -6.58 3.37 0.37
C LYS A 59 -5.41 3.89 1.20
N PRO A 60 -4.78 5.00 0.81
CA PRO A 60 -3.67 5.54 1.57
C PRO A 60 -4.13 6.03 2.95
N ASP A 61 -3.35 5.71 3.97
CA ASP A 61 -3.56 6.16 5.34
C ASP A 61 -2.63 7.34 5.65
N PHE A 62 -3.19 8.55 5.57
CA PHE A 62 -2.49 9.79 5.91
C PHE A 62 -2.88 10.30 7.30
N ASP A 63 -3.72 9.59 8.05
CA ASP A 63 -4.33 10.11 9.27
C ASP A 63 -3.28 10.28 10.37
N GLY A 64 -2.38 9.30 10.53
CA GLY A 64 -1.26 9.38 11.49
C GLY A 64 -0.34 10.58 11.26
N PRO A 65 0.27 10.73 10.06
CA PRO A 65 1.11 11.89 9.75
C PRO A 65 0.38 13.24 9.88
N ARG A 66 -0.91 13.31 9.51
CA ARG A 66 -1.74 14.53 9.65
C ARG A 66 -1.98 14.90 11.11
N GLU A 67 -2.32 13.92 11.95
CA GLU A 67 -2.55 14.13 13.38
C GLU A 67 -1.27 14.62 14.08
N LYS A 68 -0.12 14.02 13.76
CA LYS A 68 1.18 14.44 14.29
C LYS A 68 1.54 15.87 13.87
N MET A 69 1.29 16.22 12.60
CA MET A 69 1.49 17.58 12.08
C MET A 69 0.63 18.61 12.82
N GLN A 70 -0.63 18.27 13.10
CA GLN A 70 -1.52 19.14 13.87
C GLN A 70 -1.01 19.35 15.30
N LYS A 71 -0.65 18.27 16.00
CA LYS A 71 -0.11 18.32 17.37
C LYS A 71 1.20 19.12 17.45
N LEU A 72 2.05 19.02 16.43
CA LEU A 72 3.27 19.81 16.37
C LEU A 72 2.96 21.31 16.29
N GLY A 73 1.99 21.71 15.46
CA GLY A 73 1.55 23.10 15.35
C GLY A 73 0.92 23.65 16.64
N GLU A 74 0.19 22.82 17.39
CA GLU A 74 -0.36 23.18 18.71
C GLU A 74 0.74 23.39 19.78
N GLY A 75 1.90 22.74 19.60
CA GLY A 75 3.07 22.83 20.49
C GLY A 75 4.16 23.82 20.07
N GLU A 76 3.95 24.64 19.03
CA GLU A 76 4.99 25.52 18.47
C GLU A 76 5.63 26.46 19.51
N GLY A 77 4.86 26.88 20.52
CA GLY A 77 5.34 27.78 21.58
C GLY A 77 6.09 27.11 22.73
N SER A 78 6.11 25.77 22.83
CA SER A 78 6.71 25.04 23.96
C SER A 78 8.13 24.51 23.69
N MET A 79 8.61 24.63 22.45
CA MET A 79 9.92 24.12 22.03
C MET A 79 10.75 25.20 21.34
N THR A 80 12.05 24.97 21.22
CA THR A 80 12.93 25.91 20.49
C THR A 80 12.64 25.86 18.99
N LYS A 81 12.97 26.95 18.28
CA LYS A 81 12.78 27.02 16.82
C LYS A 81 13.54 25.92 16.07
N GLU A 82 14.71 25.53 16.57
CA GLU A 82 15.53 24.46 15.98
C GLU A 82 14.89 23.08 16.20
N GLU A 83 14.37 22.81 17.40
CA GLU A 83 13.64 21.57 17.69
C GLU A 83 12.37 21.46 16.85
N PHE A 84 11.59 22.54 16.75
CA PHE A 84 10.39 22.58 15.92
C PHE A 84 10.69 22.30 14.45
N ALA A 85 11.72 22.96 13.90
CA ALA A 85 12.13 22.77 12.52
C ALA A 85 12.54 21.32 12.25
N LYS A 86 13.27 20.70 13.19
CA LYS A 86 13.70 19.30 13.09
C LYS A 86 12.53 18.33 13.14
N MET A 87 11.62 18.48 14.10
CA MET A 87 10.42 17.63 14.21
C MET A 87 9.51 17.78 12.99
N LYS A 88 9.33 19.01 12.50
CA LYS A 88 8.56 19.27 11.27
C LYS A 88 9.17 18.53 10.09
N GLN A 89 10.49 18.62 9.91
CA GLN A 89 11.19 17.93 8.83
C GLN A 89 11.04 16.40 8.92
N GLU A 90 11.08 15.84 10.12
CA GLU A 90 10.87 14.39 10.34
C GLU A 90 9.44 13.96 9.96
N LEU A 91 8.43 14.76 10.32
CA LEU A 91 7.03 14.49 9.94
C LEU A 91 6.76 14.66 8.44
N GLU A 92 7.37 15.66 7.79
CA GLU A 92 7.31 15.81 6.33
C GLU A 92 7.92 14.60 5.63
N ALA A 93 9.02 14.04 6.16
CA ALA A 93 9.63 12.83 5.65
C ALA A 93 8.73 11.59 5.83
N GLU A 94 8.05 11.45 6.97
CA GLU A 94 7.07 10.39 7.23
C GLU A 94 5.89 10.48 6.25
N TYR A 95 5.32 11.68 6.06
CA TYR A 95 4.25 11.91 5.10
C TYR A 95 4.71 11.57 3.67
N LEU A 96 5.89 12.02 3.27
CA LEU A 96 6.44 11.77 1.95
C LEU A 96 6.68 10.27 1.70
N ALA A 97 7.06 9.52 2.73
CA ALA A 97 7.20 8.07 2.63
C ALA A 97 5.86 7.38 2.33
N VAL A 98 4.79 7.75 3.05
CA VAL A 98 3.42 7.25 2.78
C VAL A 98 2.95 7.65 1.38
N PHE A 99 3.18 8.90 0.98
CA PHE A 99 2.84 9.39 -0.36
C PHE A 99 3.55 8.59 -1.45
N LYS A 100 4.87 8.41 -1.35
CA LYS A 100 5.65 7.63 -2.33
C LYS A 100 5.20 6.17 -2.40
N LYS A 101 4.90 5.56 -1.25
CA LYS A 101 4.35 4.20 -1.19
C LYS A 101 3.00 4.11 -1.92
N THR A 102 2.15 5.10 -1.73
CA THR A 102 0.84 5.19 -2.37
C THR A 102 0.97 5.36 -3.88
N VAL A 103 1.78 6.32 -4.32
CA VAL A 103 2.05 6.58 -5.74
C VAL A 103 2.61 5.33 -6.41
N SER A 104 3.60 4.69 -5.81
CA SER A 104 4.21 3.46 -6.37
C SER A 104 3.18 2.33 -6.50
N SER A 105 2.33 2.12 -5.50
CA SER A 105 1.27 1.11 -5.57
C SER A 105 0.26 1.40 -6.68
N HIS A 106 -0.18 2.65 -6.82
CA HIS A 106 -1.11 3.07 -7.87
C HIS A 106 -0.47 3.00 -9.26
N GLU A 107 0.80 3.39 -9.40
CA GLU A 107 1.55 3.32 -10.64
C GLU A 107 1.64 1.88 -11.14
N VAL A 108 2.06 0.93 -10.30
CA VAL A 108 2.14 -0.50 -10.66
C VAL A 108 0.77 -1.04 -11.07
N PHE A 109 -0.28 -0.64 -10.37
CA PHE A 109 -1.65 -1.02 -10.71
C PHE A 109 -2.07 -0.51 -12.10
N LEU A 110 -1.87 0.78 -12.38
CA LEU A 110 -2.20 1.38 -13.67
C LEU A 110 -1.34 0.85 -14.82
N GLN A 111 -0.06 0.61 -14.60
CA GLN A 111 0.83 -0.03 -15.58
C GLN A 111 0.36 -1.44 -15.94
N ARG A 112 -0.12 -2.21 -14.95
CA ARG A 112 -0.68 -3.55 -15.19
C ARG A 112 -2.00 -3.52 -15.95
N LEU A 113 -2.91 -2.61 -15.61
CA LEU A 113 -4.15 -2.42 -16.39
C LEU A 113 -3.82 -2.06 -17.85
N SER A 114 -2.90 -1.11 -18.03
CA SER A 114 -2.49 -0.60 -19.35
C SER A 114 -1.76 -1.65 -20.20
N SER A 115 -1.02 -2.59 -19.58
CA SER A 115 -0.31 -3.67 -20.29
C SER A 115 -1.17 -4.92 -20.52
N HIS A 116 -2.34 -5.02 -19.88
CA HIS A 116 -3.20 -6.19 -20.01
C HIS A 116 -3.95 -6.20 -21.37
N PRO A 117 -3.91 -7.29 -22.17
CA PRO A 117 -4.46 -7.31 -23.54
C PRO A 117 -5.96 -7.00 -23.66
N VAL A 118 -6.72 -7.23 -22.59
CA VAL A 118 -8.18 -7.00 -22.51
C VAL A 118 -8.49 -5.68 -21.79
N LEU A 119 -8.13 -5.55 -20.49
CA LEU A 119 -8.42 -4.37 -19.68
C LEU A 119 -7.87 -3.05 -20.23
N SER A 120 -6.76 -3.07 -20.97
CA SER A 120 -6.22 -1.85 -21.61
C SER A 120 -7.15 -1.23 -22.64
N LYS A 121 -8.13 -2.00 -23.15
CA LYS A 121 -9.15 -1.56 -24.12
C LYS A 121 -10.47 -1.20 -23.45
N ASP A 122 -10.55 -1.29 -22.13
CA ASP A 122 -11.78 -1.02 -21.41
C ASP A 122 -12.17 0.46 -21.51
N ARG A 123 -13.44 0.72 -21.81
CA ARG A 123 -13.94 2.08 -22.01
C ARG A 123 -13.90 2.89 -20.72
N ASN A 124 -14.20 2.29 -19.58
CA ASN A 124 -14.17 2.99 -18.30
C ASN A 124 -12.73 3.32 -17.89
N PHE A 125 -11.78 2.43 -18.21
CA PHE A 125 -10.35 2.68 -18.02
C PHE A 125 -9.84 3.84 -18.90
N HIS A 126 -10.23 3.90 -20.17
CA HIS A 126 -9.90 5.04 -21.04
C HIS A 126 -10.50 6.35 -20.52
N VAL A 127 -11.78 6.34 -20.12
CA VAL A 127 -12.42 7.52 -19.51
C VAL A 127 -11.67 7.92 -18.23
N PHE A 128 -11.32 6.98 -17.36
CA PHE A 128 -10.55 7.27 -16.15
C PHE A 128 -9.20 7.97 -16.44
N LEU A 129 -8.52 7.60 -17.53
CA LEU A 129 -7.21 8.17 -17.89
C LEU A 129 -7.30 9.49 -18.66
N GLU A 130 -8.31 9.66 -19.51
CA GLU A 130 -8.41 10.81 -20.44
C GLU A 130 -9.30 11.94 -19.91
N TYR A 131 -10.13 11.67 -18.90
CA TYR A 131 -11.07 12.65 -18.40
C TYR A 131 -10.36 13.76 -17.60
N ASP A 132 -10.57 15.00 -18.03
CA ASP A 132 -9.86 16.20 -17.57
C ASP A 132 -10.58 16.95 -16.42
N GLN A 133 -11.79 16.50 -16.05
CA GLN A 133 -12.61 17.06 -14.98
C GLN A 133 -12.73 16.11 -13.77
N ASP A 134 -13.38 16.56 -12.70
CA ASP A 134 -13.62 15.71 -11.53
C ASP A 134 -14.64 14.60 -11.81
N LEU A 135 -14.20 13.35 -11.72
CA LEU A 135 -15.07 12.16 -11.76
C LEU A 135 -15.69 11.93 -10.38
N SER A 136 -17.03 11.96 -10.29
CA SER A 136 -17.73 11.52 -9.09
C SER A 136 -18.34 10.14 -9.30
N VAL A 137 -17.89 9.17 -8.49
CA VAL A 137 -18.50 7.83 -8.48
C VAL A 137 -19.80 7.92 -7.69
N ARG A 138 -20.94 7.59 -8.34
CA ARG A 138 -22.22 7.47 -7.64
C ARG A 138 -22.07 6.49 -6.49
N ARG A 139 -22.23 6.95 -5.24
CA ARG A 139 -22.30 6.04 -4.07
C ARG A 139 -23.42 5.02 -4.31
N LYS A 140 -23.07 3.73 -4.21
CA LYS A 140 -24.06 2.66 -4.14
C LYS A 140 -24.98 2.89 -2.94
N ASN A 141 -26.28 2.71 -3.15
CA ASN A 141 -27.29 2.97 -2.13
C ASN A 141 -27.25 1.89 -1.03
N THR A 142 -27.69 2.15 0.21
CA THR A 142 -27.59 1.19 1.33
C THR A 142 -28.19 -0.19 1.01
N LYS A 143 -29.22 -0.24 0.14
CA LYS A 143 -29.82 -1.49 -0.37
C LYS A 143 -28.89 -2.30 -1.30
N GLU A 144 -27.99 -1.64 -2.02
CA GLU A 144 -27.03 -2.29 -2.94
C GLU A 144 -25.79 -2.82 -2.19
N MET A 145 -25.42 -2.19 -1.07
CA MET A 145 -24.35 -2.68 -0.18
C MET A 145 -24.76 -3.94 0.56
N PHE A 146 -26.02 -4.05 1.01
CA PHE A 146 -26.51 -5.18 1.82
C PHE A 146 -26.66 -6.50 1.04
N GLY A 147 -26.80 -6.45 -0.29
CA GLY A 147 -26.85 -7.64 -1.14
C GLY A 147 -25.52 -8.40 -1.26
N GLY A 148 -24.40 -7.79 -0.87
CA GLY A 148 -23.06 -8.38 -0.96
C GLY A 148 -22.60 -9.15 0.28
N PHE A 149 -23.31 -9.07 1.41
CA PHE A 149 -22.82 -9.55 2.72
C PHE A 149 -23.30 -10.96 3.15
N PHE A 150 -24.12 -11.67 2.35
CA PHE A 150 -24.62 -13.02 2.71
C PHE A 150 -23.78 -14.20 2.17
N LYS A 151 -22.47 -14.03 1.92
CA LYS A 151 -21.61 -15.11 1.39
C LYS A 151 -20.56 -15.67 2.38
N SER A 152 -20.43 -15.14 3.60
CA SER A 152 -19.36 -15.58 4.51
C SER A 152 -19.69 -16.80 5.39
N VAL A 153 -20.94 -17.30 5.40
CA VAL A 153 -21.36 -18.36 6.35
C VAL A 153 -21.31 -19.78 5.75
N VAL A 154 -21.12 -19.94 4.44
CA VAL A 154 -21.07 -21.27 3.79
C VAL A 154 -19.66 -21.88 3.77
N LYS A 155 -18.62 -21.16 4.19
CA LYS A 155 -17.22 -21.66 4.13
C LYS A 155 -16.89 -22.81 5.08
N SER A 156 -17.74 -23.14 6.06
CA SER A 156 -17.42 -24.16 7.08
C SER A 156 -18.28 -25.44 7.01
N ALA A 157 -19.29 -25.51 6.14
CA ALA A 157 -20.14 -26.69 5.98
C ALA A 157 -19.89 -27.45 4.67
N ASP A 158 -19.25 -26.80 3.69
CA ASP A 158 -19.01 -27.37 2.35
C ASP A 158 -17.83 -28.36 2.29
N GLU A 159 -16.99 -28.48 3.32
CA GLU A 159 -15.86 -29.44 3.27
C GLU A 159 -16.29 -30.91 3.49
N VAL A 160 -17.53 -31.17 3.93
CA VAL A 160 -17.94 -32.50 4.43
C VAL A 160 -18.92 -33.25 3.49
N LEU A 161 -19.42 -32.61 2.43
CA LEU A 161 -20.41 -33.23 1.52
C LEU A 161 -19.84 -33.69 0.16
N PHE A 162 -18.56 -33.44 -0.13
CA PHE A 162 -17.93 -33.74 -1.43
C PHE A 162 -17.22 -35.11 -1.51
N THR A 163 -17.87 -36.19 -1.07
CA THR A 163 -17.29 -37.56 -1.18
C THR A 163 -17.85 -38.36 -2.36
N GLY A 164 -18.78 -37.82 -3.16
CA GLY A 164 -19.59 -38.63 -4.08
C GLY A 164 -19.36 -38.48 -5.59
N VAL A 165 -18.81 -37.37 -6.10
CA VAL A 165 -18.66 -37.15 -7.55
C VAL A 165 -17.28 -36.57 -7.82
N LYS A 166 -16.37 -37.45 -8.25
CA LYS A 166 -14.98 -37.14 -8.53
C LYS A 166 -14.78 -37.03 -10.04
N GLU A 167 -15.28 -35.96 -10.62
CA GLU A 167 -14.67 -35.38 -11.81
C GLU A 167 -13.99 -34.09 -11.37
N VAL A 168 -12.91 -34.29 -10.61
CA VAL A 168 -11.95 -33.25 -10.35
C VAL A 168 -11.30 -32.92 -11.69
N ASP A 169 -11.53 -31.73 -12.20
CA ASP A 169 -10.76 -31.25 -13.33
C ASP A 169 -9.29 -31.08 -12.86
N ASP A 170 -8.44 -32.01 -13.30
CA ASP A 170 -7.02 -32.09 -12.97
C ASP A 170 -6.31 -30.74 -13.19
N PHE A 171 -6.74 -29.94 -14.17
CA PHE A 171 -6.19 -28.62 -14.41
C PHE A 171 -6.47 -27.67 -13.23
N PHE A 172 -7.72 -27.56 -12.77
CA PHE A 172 -8.06 -26.67 -11.65
C PHE A 172 -7.45 -27.13 -10.33
N GLU A 173 -7.31 -28.44 -10.10
CA GLU A 173 -6.60 -28.94 -8.92
C GLU A 173 -5.11 -28.62 -8.97
N GLN A 174 -4.47 -28.78 -10.13
CA GLN A 174 -3.07 -28.40 -10.33
C GLN A 174 -2.86 -26.90 -10.15
N GLU A 175 -3.70 -26.06 -10.75
CA GLU A 175 -3.63 -24.60 -10.62
C GLU A 175 -3.88 -24.14 -9.17
N LYS A 176 -4.87 -24.72 -8.49
CA LYS A 176 -5.13 -24.44 -7.06
C LYS A 176 -3.91 -24.79 -6.21
N ASN A 177 -3.32 -25.97 -6.43
CA ASN A 177 -2.13 -26.41 -5.72
C ASN A 177 -0.92 -25.51 -6.03
N PHE A 178 -0.77 -25.07 -7.27
CA PHE A 178 0.25 -24.10 -7.67
C PHE A 178 0.07 -22.78 -6.93
N LEU A 179 -1.14 -22.20 -6.92
CA LEU A 179 -1.43 -20.94 -6.24
C LEU A 179 -1.18 -21.02 -4.73
N ILE A 180 -1.54 -22.14 -4.07
CA ILE A 180 -1.26 -22.36 -2.65
C ILE A 180 0.25 -22.40 -2.40
N ASN A 181 0.98 -23.20 -3.18
CA ASN A 181 2.44 -23.33 -3.03
C ASN A 181 3.16 -22.01 -3.33
N TYR A 182 2.74 -21.30 -4.36
CA TYR A 182 3.29 -20.00 -4.73
C TYR A 182 3.02 -18.96 -3.64
N TYR A 183 1.79 -18.88 -3.12
CA TYR A 183 1.44 -18.00 -1.99
C TYR A 183 2.33 -18.25 -0.79
N ASN A 184 2.53 -19.51 -0.39
CA ASN A 184 3.36 -19.86 0.77
C ASN A 184 4.81 -19.42 0.56
N ARG A 185 5.37 -19.60 -0.64
CA ARG A 185 6.73 -19.13 -0.96
C ARG A 185 6.86 -17.60 -0.91
N ILE A 186 5.89 -16.88 -1.44
CA ILE A 186 5.87 -15.40 -1.38
C ILE A 186 5.72 -14.93 0.06
N LYS A 187 4.83 -15.55 0.85
CA LYS A 187 4.63 -15.26 2.27
C LYS A 187 5.90 -15.46 3.08
N ASP A 188 6.59 -16.58 2.90
CA ASP A 188 7.86 -16.85 3.57
C ASP A 188 8.95 -15.84 3.18
N SER A 189 8.98 -15.44 1.92
CA SER A 189 9.90 -14.41 1.42
C SER A 189 9.57 -13.04 2.02
N CYS A 190 8.28 -12.70 2.16
CA CYS A 190 7.84 -11.46 2.79
C CYS A 190 8.27 -11.41 4.25
N VAL A 191 8.13 -12.51 5.01
CA VAL A 191 8.58 -12.60 6.40
C VAL A 191 10.10 -12.39 6.52
N LYS A 192 10.88 -12.92 5.57
CA LYS A 192 12.33 -12.71 5.51
C LYS A 192 12.68 -11.26 5.20
N ALA A 193 12.00 -10.65 4.23
CA ALA A 193 12.18 -9.23 3.90
C ALA A 193 11.84 -8.32 5.10
N ASP A 194 10.76 -8.61 5.83
CA ASP A 194 10.42 -7.89 7.06
C ASP A 194 11.49 -8.02 8.16
N LYS A 195 12.14 -9.19 8.27
CA LYS A 195 13.27 -9.38 9.19
C LYS A 195 14.48 -8.54 8.77
N MET A 196 14.78 -8.48 7.48
CA MET A 196 15.85 -7.62 6.92
C MET A 196 15.59 -6.14 7.22
N THR A 197 14.38 -5.63 6.96
CA THR A 197 14.01 -4.24 7.29
C THR A 197 14.18 -3.95 8.79
N ARG A 198 13.81 -4.91 9.68
CA ARG A 198 14.05 -4.79 11.13
C ARG A 198 15.53 -4.79 11.49
N SER A 199 16.35 -5.63 10.85
CA SER A 199 17.79 -5.64 11.06
C SER A 199 18.43 -4.30 10.72
N HIS A 200 18.05 -3.67 9.61
CA HIS A 200 18.53 -2.32 9.27
C HIS A 200 18.15 -1.28 10.33
N LYS A 201 16.94 -1.36 10.90
CA LYS A 201 16.53 -0.46 11.99
C LYS A 201 17.40 -0.67 13.23
N ASN A 202 17.66 -1.92 13.61
CA ASN A 202 18.54 -2.22 14.74
C ASN A 202 19.96 -1.68 14.52
N VAL A 203 20.53 -1.84 13.31
CA VAL A 203 21.85 -1.29 12.97
C VAL A 203 21.85 0.24 13.05
N ALA A 204 20.78 0.89 12.58
CA ALA A 204 20.64 2.33 12.71
C ALA A 204 20.58 2.78 14.18
N ASP A 205 19.89 2.02 15.04
CA ASP A 205 19.84 2.28 16.49
C ASP A 205 21.21 2.09 17.16
N ASP A 206 21.97 1.06 16.76
CA ASP A 206 23.34 0.85 17.23
C ASP A 206 24.27 2.01 16.84
N TYR A 207 24.09 2.58 15.64
CA TYR A 207 24.81 3.78 15.22
C TYR A 207 24.47 5.01 16.07
N ILE A 208 23.21 5.20 16.46
CA ILE A 208 22.81 6.26 17.41
C ILE A 208 23.53 6.07 18.73
N HIS A 209 23.48 4.85 19.27
CA HIS A 209 24.08 4.55 20.56
C HIS A 209 25.59 4.78 20.54
N THR A 210 26.26 4.31 19.49
CA THR A 210 27.70 4.50 19.30
C THR A 210 28.08 5.98 19.17
N ALA A 211 27.31 6.76 18.39
CA ALA A 211 27.53 8.20 18.26
C ALA A 211 27.38 8.91 19.62
N ALA A 212 26.37 8.56 20.40
CA ALA A 212 26.14 9.12 21.73
C ALA A 212 27.29 8.80 22.70
N CYS A 213 27.77 7.55 22.73
CA CYS A 213 28.92 7.17 23.54
C CYS A 213 30.19 7.94 23.16
N LEU A 214 30.45 8.10 21.86
CA LEU A 214 31.59 8.89 21.36
C LEU A 214 31.47 10.37 21.74
N HIS A 215 30.27 10.94 21.70
CA HIS A 215 30.01 12.29 22.18
C HIS A 215 30.30 12.44 23.67
N SER A 216 29.81 11.52 24.51
CA SER A 216 30.07 11.55 25.95
C SER A 216 31.57 11.46 26.25
N LEU A 217 32.28 10.53 25.61
CA LEU A 217 33.74 10.41 25.76
C LEU A 217 34.47 11.68 25.34
N ALA A 218 34.03 12.34 24.26
CA ALA A 218 34.62 13.59 23.79
C ALA A 218 34.40 14.77 24.76
N LEU A 219 33.38 14.72 25.64
CA LEU A 219 33.17 15.75 26.65
C LEU A 219 34.18 15.64 27.79
N GLU A 220 34.61 14.42 28.13
CA GLU A 220 35.59 14.16 29.20
C GLU A 220 37.05 14.39 28.75
N GLU A 221 37.33 14.42 27.45
CA GLU A 221 38.67 14.59 26.89
C GLU A 221 39.07 16.06 26.67
N PRO A 222 40.13 16.58 27.33
CA PRO A 222 40.62 17.95 27.12
C PRO A 222 41.63 18.06 25.95
N THR A 223 41.97 16.95 25.30
CA THR A 223 43.07 16.87 24.32
C THR A 223 42.59 17.00 22.87
N VAL A 224 43.54 17.00 21.92
CA VAL A 224 43.27 17.00 20.46
C VAL A 224 42.40 15.80 20.04
N ILE A 225 42.38 14.72 20.83
CA ILE A 225 41.59 13.51 20.62
C ILE A 225 40.08 13.82 20.59
N LYS A 226 39.62 14.81 21.37
CA LYS A 226 38.23 15.27 21.38
C LYS A 226 37.69 15.56 19.98
N LYS A 227 38.47 16.28 19.16
CA LYS A 227 38.06 16.65 17.79
C LYS A 227 37.87 15.42 16.90
N TYR A 228 38.71 14.39 17.08
CA TYR A 228 38.58 13.14 16.32
C TYR A 228 37.37 12.33 16.78
N LEU A 229 37.13 12.22 18.09
CA LEU A 229 35.96 11.53 18.64
C LEU A 229 34.65 12.15 18.14
N LEU A 230 34.53 13.47 18.15
CA LEU A 230 33.37 14.18 17.59
C LEU A 230 33.20 13.90 16.10
N LYS A 231 34.30 13.85 15.33
CA LYS A 231 34.24 13.56 13.90
C LYS A 231 33.82 12.11 13.61
N VAL A 232 34.19 11.15 14.46
CA VAL A 232 33.72 9.77 14.37
C VAL A 232 32.25 9.67 14.78
N ALA A 233 31.80 10.40 15.81
CA ALA A 233 30.39 10.48 16.16
C ALA A 233 29.53 11.01 15.01
N GLU A 234 29.97 12.09 14.35
CA GLU A 234 29.33 12.62 13.15
C GLU A 234 29.28 11.61 11.98
N LEU A 235 30.30 10.75 11.86
CA LEU A 235 30.30 9.68 10.86
C LEU A 235 29.21 8.65 11.15
N PHE A 236 29.04 8.22 12.41
CA PHE A 236 27.97 7.31 12.80
C PHE A 236 26.58 7.89 12.55
N GLU A 237 26.36 9.19 12.78
CA GLU A 237 25.11 9.86 12.42
C GLU A 237 24.86 9.88 10.90
N LYS A 238 25.92 10.00 10.08
CA LYS A 238 25.81 9.88 8.61
C LYS A 238 25.49 8.44 8.19
N LEU A 239 26.14 7.45 8.80
CA LEU A 239 25.90 6.02 8.54
C LEU A 239 24.46 5.64 8.89
N ARG A 240 23.94 6.08 10.05
CA ARG A 240 22.53 5.95 10.44
C ARG A 240 21.57 6.43 9.35
N LYS A 241 21.82 7.61 8.78
CA LYS A 241 20.98 8.17 7.71
C LYS A 241 21.00 7.32 6.44
N VAL A 242 22.16 6.74 6.10
CA VAL A 242 22.29 5.84 4.95
C VAL A 242 21.54 4.53 5.23
N GLU A 243 21.73 3.94 6.41
CA GLU A 243 21.08 2.70 6.83
C GLU A 243 19.55 2.82 6.82
N GLY A 244 19.02 3.94 7.35
CA GLY A 244 17.59 4.23 7.31
C GLY A 244 17.03 4.36 5.89
N ARG A 245 17.83 4.89 4.94
CA ARG A 245 17.45 4.95 3.53
C ARG A 245 17.41 3.56 2.91
N VAL A 246 18.41 2.73 3.15
CA VAL A 246 18.45 1.34 2.67
C VAL A 246 17.22 0.58 3.17
N SER A 247 16.96 0.64 4.48
CA SER A 247 15.77 0.03 5.10
C SER A 247 14.45 0.44 4.41
N SER A 248 14.30 1.74 4.13
CA SER A 248 13.09 2.30 3.53
C SER A 248 12.95 1.90 2.05
N ASP A 249 14.05 1.93 1.30
CA ASP A 249 14.07 1.56 -0.12
C ASP A 249 13.77 0.07 -0.31
N GLU A 250 14.32 -0.79 0.54
CA GLU A 250 14.08 -2.23 0.48
C GLU A 250 12.66 -2.60 0.90
N ASP A 251 12.11 -1.98 1.95
CA ASP A 251 10.71 -2.20 2.33
C ASP A 251 9.77 -1.81 1.18
N LEU A 252 10.02 -0.64 0.57
CA LEU A 252 9.21 -0.14 -0.54
C LEU A 252 9.33 -0.99 -1.82
N LYS A 253 10.54 -1.43 -2.19
CA LYS A 253 10.77 -2.09 -3.50
C LYS A 253 10.60 -3.60 -3.43
N LEU A 254 10.91 -4.23 -2.30
CA LEU A 254 10.87 -5.68 -2.15
C LEU A 254 9.66 -6.12 -1.33
N THR A 255 9.53 -5.63 -0.10
CA THR A 255 8.50 -6.13 0.82
C THR A 255 7.09 -5.77 0.33
N GLU A 256 6.86 -4.53 -0.11
CA GLU A 256 5.58 -4.12 -0.69
C GLU A 256 5.24 -4.88 -1.98
N LEU A 257 6.24 -5.20 -2.81
CA LEU A 257 6.04 -6.00 -4.01
C LEU A 257 5.57 -7.41 -3.66
N LEU A 258 6.17 -8.03 -2.64
CA LEU A 258 5.78 -9.36 -2.15
C LEU A 258 4.35 -9.33 -1.58
N ARG A 259 4.00 -8.34 -0.76
CA ARG A 259 2.63 -8.14 -0.24
C ARG A 259 1.62 -7.98 -1.37
N TYR A 260 1.98 -7.20 -2.39
CA TYR A 260 1.14 -7.02 -3.56
C TYR A 260 0.89 -8.35 -4.29
N TYR A 261 1.91 -9.18 -4.51
CA TYR A 261 1.70 -10.51 -5.10
C TYR A 261 0.85 -11.43 -4.22
N MET A 262 0.98 -11.36 -2.88
CA MET A 262 0.09 -12.10 -1.98
C MET A 262 -1.37 -11.73 -2.19
N LEU A 263 -1.67 -10.42 -2.27
CA LEU A 263 -3.03 -9.92 -2.54
C LEU A 263 -3.55 -10.37 -3.92
N ASN A 264 -2.68 -10.40 -4.95
CA ASN A 264 -3.06 -10.89 -6.27
C ASN A 264 -3.46 -12.38 -6.22
N ILE A 265 -2.70 -13.20 -5.49
CA ILE A 265 -2.99 -14.64 -5.36
C ILE A 265 -4.25 -14.87 -4.53
N GLU A 266 -4.46 -14.08 -3.47
CA GLU A 266 -5.69 -14.13 -2.67
C GLU A 266 -6.93 -13.76 -3.47
N ALA A 267 -6.83 -12.81 -4.41
CA ALA A 267 -7.92 -12.46 -5.31
C ALA A 267 -8.28 -13.59 -6.30
N ALA A 268 -7.39 -14.55 -6.52
CA ALA A 268 -7.62 -15.73 -7.36
C ALA A 268 -8.18 -16.94 -6.59
N LYS A 269 -8.28 -16.87 -5.26
CA LYS A 269 -8.85 -17.92 -4.39
C LYS A 269 -10.34 -17.71 -4.17
#